data_AF-A0A370I4W2-F1
#
_entry.id   AF-A0A370I4W2-F1
#
_cell.length_a   1.000
_cell.length_b   1.000
_cell.length_c   1.000
_cell.angle_alpha   90.00
_cell.angle_beta   90.00
_cell.angle_gamma   90.00
#
_symmetry.space_group_name_H-M   'P 1'
#
loop_
_entity.id
_entity.type
_entity.pdbx_description
1 polymer ?
#
loop_
_entity_poly.entity_id
_entity_poly.type
_entity_poly.pdbx_seq_one_letter_code
_entity_poly.pdbx_strand_id
1 'polypeptide(L)'
;MSNQHAAIEDTVTEAEDFVDGDEATDAAGEQELNRYGYPDATPLTEMSIEQQAAYWKHKARVHEQRSKSKQAGHTPEEVQALREELEALRSAQLSESERAHADAVETARIAGRDEARAQLMPLVQEAQLRGYASTVIKGARLDGWVATVNVTAFCAEDGSVDGAKVVEHLRTQYGEEPATPSTYPNFGQGSSGAHPEKSTKSDGLAEARRRFTKAA
;
A
#
# COMPACT_ATOMS: atom_id res chain seq x y z
N MET A 1 -5.70 -74.04 55.53
CA MET A 1 -6.59 -75.03 54.89
C MET A 1 -6.35 -74.90 53.39
N SER A 2 -5.31 -75.54 52.87
CA SER A 2 -5.34 -76.92 52.35
C SER A 2 -6.31 -77.07 51.18
N ASN A 3 -5.76 -77.14 49.98
CA ASN A 3 -6.28 -77.93 48.86
C ASN A 3 -5.02 -78.42 48.12
N GLN A 4 -4.53 -79.63 48.44
CA GLN A 4 -4.85 -80.88 47.71
C GLN A 4 -4.49 -80.74 46.23
N HIS A 5 -3.26 -81.07 45.82
CA HIS A 5 -2.82 -82.42 45.42
C HIS A 5 -3.87 -83.20 44.62
N ALA A 6 -3.71 -83.19 43.29
CA ALA A 6 -4.16 -84.26 42.42
C ALA A 6 -2.99 -84.61 41.48
N ALA A 7 -2.61 -85.88 41.54
CA ALA A 7 -1.53 -86.50 40.80
C ALA A 7 -1.92 -86.72 39.33
N ILE A 8 -0.97 -86.52 38.42
CA ILE A 8 -0.90 -87.21 37.13
C ILE A 8 0.56 -87.61 36.96
N GLU A 9 0.83 -88.88 37.26
CA GLU A 9 2.08 -89.54 36.86
C GLU A 9 1.92 -90.13 35.47
N ASP A 10 3.07 -90.22 34.81
CA ASP A 10 3.46 -91.23 33.83
C ASP A 10 3.12 -90.97 32.35
N THR A 11 4.11 -90.48 31.62
CA THR A 11 4.74 -91.27 30.54
C THR A 11 6.01 -90.57 30.07
N VAL A 12 7.14 -91.18 30.39
CA VAL A 12 8.46 -90.90 29.82
C VAL A 12 8.50 -91.44 28.39
N THR A 13 8.83 -90.59 27.41
CA THR A 13 9.60 -91.04 26.24
C THR A 13 10.69 -90.01 25.97
N GLU A 14 11.90 -90.45 26.24
CA GLU A 14 13.19 -89.79 26.03
C GLU A 14 13.52 -89.79 24.53
N ALA A 15 13.86 -88.63 23.98
CA ALA A 15 14.67 -88.51 22.77
C ALA A 15 15.39 -87.16 22.82
N GLU A 16 16.70 -87.27 23.04
CA GLU A 16 17.69 -86.23 23.07
C GLU A 16 17.74 -85.45 21.75
N ASP A 17 17.86 -84.13 21.82
CA ASP A 17 18.76 -83.42 20.90
C ASP A 17 19.43 -82.25 21.65
N PHE A 18 20.70 -82.50 21.92
CA PHE A 18 21.67 -81.61 22.53
C PHE A 18 22.23 -80.73 21.41
N VAL A 19 21.84 -79.45 21.40
CA VAL A 19 22.60 -78.40 20.71
C VAL A 19 23.09 -77.43 21.77
N ASP A 20 24.34 -77.68 22.14
CA ASP A 20 25.27 -76.81 22.83
C ASP A 20 25.45 -75.48 22.05
N GLY A 21 25.57 -74.37 22.77
CA GLY A 21 25.73 -73.05 22.15
C GLY A 21 25.41 -71.88 23.06
N ASP A 22 25.93 -71.94 24.29
CA ASP A 22 26.11 -70.77 25.15
C ASP A 22 27.03 -69.76 24.45
N GLU A 23 26.52 -68.57 24.15
CA GLU A 23 27.31 -67.34 24.09
C GLU A 23 26.36 -66.14 24.26
N ALA A 24 25.68 -66.08 25.40
CA ALA A 24 25.34 -64.79 25.98
C ALA A 24 26.66 -64.15 26.40
N THR A 25 27.31 -63.48 25.45
CA THR A 25 28.45 -62.61 25.71
C THR A 25 27.95 -61.43 26.55
N ASP A 26 27.96 -61.63 27.87
CA ASP A 26 28.01 -60.56 28.87
C ASP A 26 29.30 -59.77 28.66
N ALA A 27 29.24 -58.87 27.68
CA ALA A 27 30.23 -57.84 27.43
C ALA A 27 29.51 -56.48 27.32
N ALA A 28 28.65 -56.19 28.29
CA ALA A 28 28.19 -54.84 28.58
C ALA A 28 28.63 -54.52 29.99
N GLY A 29 29.70 -53.71 30.13
CA GLY A 29 30.07 -53.14 31.43
C GLY A 29 28.81 -52.57 32.09
N GLU A 30 28.63 -52.80 33.39
CA GLU A 30 27.41 -52.50 34.15
C GLU A 30 26.89 -51.09 33.85
N GLN A 31 26.04 -50.97 32.84
CA GLN A 31 25.38 -49.73 32.49
C GLN A 31 24.24 -49.58 33.48
N GLU A 32 24.30 -48.54 34.32
CA GLU A 32 23.25 -48.24 35.28
C GLU A 32 21.92 -48.03 34.54
N LEU A 33 21.03 -49.01 34.66
CA LEU A 33 19.70 -48.94 34.06
C LEU A 33 18.83 -47.99 34.89
N ASN A 34 18.12 -47.09 34.22
CA ASN A 34 17.13 -46.26 34.90
C ASN A 34 15.92 -47.09 35.35
N ARG A 35 14.99 -46.43 36.07
CA ARG A 35 13.71 -47.02 36.54
C ARG A 35 12.80 -47.59 35.43
N TYR A 36 13.14 -47.36 34.17
CA TYR A 36 12.40 -47.79 33.00
C TYR A 36 13.11 -48.90 32.21
N GLY A 37 14.27 -49.37 32.66
CA GLY A 37 15.00 -50.50 32.07
C GLY A 37 15.89 -50.13 30.90
N TYR A 38 16.31 -48.87 30.76
CA TYR A 38 17.29 -48.44 29.75
C TYR A 38 18.31 -47.44 30.34
N PRO A 39 19.54 -47.36 29.81
CA PRO A 39 20.53 -46.38 30.26
C PRO A 39 20.24 -44.97 29.72
N ASP A 40 20.35 -43.93 30.58
CA ASP A 40 20.01 -42.54 30.20
C ASP A 40 21.11 -41.84 29.37
N ALA A 41 22.36 -42.28 29.48
CA ALA A 41 23.52 -41.64 28.86
C ALA A 41 24.08 -42.37 27.63
N THR A 42 23.49 -43.52 27.25
CA THR A 42 23.97 -44.35 26.14
C THR A 42 23.23 -43.99 24.84
N PRO A 43 23.91 -43.78 23.71
CA PRO A 43 23.27 -43.65 22.40
C PRO A 43 22.49 -44.91 22.02
N LEU A 44 21.40 -44.76 21.25
CA LEU A 44 20.51 -45.88 20.89
C LEU A 44 21.23 -47.02 20.14
N THR A 45 22.30 -46.71 19.41
CA THR A 45 23.16 -47.65 18.68
C THR A 45 24.04 -48.52 19.58
N GLU A 46 24.27 -48.08 20.81
CA GLU A 46 25.11 -48.76 21.82
C GLU A 46 24.25 -49.46 22.90
N MET A 47 22.92 -49.40 22.78
CA MET A 47 21.99 -50.10 23.66
C MET A 47 21.74 -51.53 23.19
N SER A 48 21.55 -52.45 24.12
CA SER A 48 21.05 -53.79 23.80
C SER A 48 19.62 -53.72 23.22
N ILE A 49 19.21 -54.74 22.47
CA ILE A 49 17.87 -54.80 21.85
C ILE A 49 16.77 -54.64 22.91
N GLU A 50 16.96 -55.21 24.09
CA GLU A 50 16.01 -55.12 25.20
C GLU A 50 15.91 -53.71 25.78
N GLN A 51 17.05 -53.02 25.94
CA GLN A 51 17.11 -51.62 26.38
C GLN A 51 16.48 -50.68 25.35
N GLN A 52 16.71 -50.92 24.05
CA GLN A 52 16.05 -50.16 22.98
C GLN A 52 14.53 -50.33 23.01
N ALA A 53 14.04 -51.55 23.22
CA ALA A 53 12.60 -51.82 23.35
C ALA A 53 11.99 -51.10 24.56
N ALA A 54 12.69 -51.08 25.69
CA ALA A 54 12.27 -50.35 26.89
C ALA A 54 12.24 -48.83 26.66
N TYR A 55 13.25 -48.27 26.00
CA TYR A 55 13.31 -46.86 25.59
C TYR A 55 12.12 -46.47 24.70
N TRP A 56 11.86 -47.24 23.65
CA TRP A 56 10.76 -46.97 22.72
C TRP A 56 9.39 -47.09 23.39
N LYS A 57 9.20 -48.08 24.28
CA LYS A 57 7.97 -48.25 25.07
C LYS A 57 7.72 -47.05 25.98
N HIS A 58 8.76 -46.54 26.64
CA HIS A 58 8.64 -45.35 27.47
C HIS A 58 8.35 -44.10 26.64
N LYS A 59 9.07 -43.90 25.54
CA LYS A 59 8.83 -42.76 24.62
C LYS A 59 7.42 -42.79 24.03
N ALA A 60 6.93 -43.96 23.61
CA ALA A 60 5.57 -44.12 23.11
C ALA A 60 4.53 -43.69 24.14
N ARG A 61 4.68 -44.10 25.41
CA ARG A 61 3.80 -43.68 26.52
C ARG A 61 3.85 -42.17 26.77
N VAL A 62 5.04 -41.57 26.73
CA VAL A 62 5.20 -40.10 26.87
C VAL A 62 4.53 -39.37 25.71
N HIS A 63 4.68 -39.87 24.48
CA HIS A 63 4.02 -39.30 23.29
C HIS A 63 2.50 -39.44 23.36
N GLU A 64 1.99 -40.60 23.78
CA GLU A 64 0.57 -40.84 23.99
C GLU A 64 0.01 -39.92 25.08
N GLN A 65 0.68 -39.81 26.23
CA GLN A 65 0.28 -38.93 27.32
C GLN A 65 0.27 -37.46 26.89
N ARG A 66 1.28 -37.02 26.12
CA ARG A 66 1.38 -35.67 25.57
C ARG A 66 0.32 -35.39 24.50
N SER A 67 -0.04 -36.39 23.69
CA SER A 67 -1.10 -36.28 22.69
C SER A 67 -2.46 -36.13 23.37
N LYS A 68 -2.75 -37.01 24.33
CA LYS A 68 -3.96 -36.95 25.16
C LYS A 68 -4.03 -35.64 25.92
N SER A 69 -2.94 -35.14 26.52
CA SER A 69 -2.95 -33.87 27.26
C SER A 69 -3.19 -32.64 26.37
N LYS A 70 -2.74 -32.65 25.11
CA LYS A 70 -3.04 -31.59 24.14
C LYS A 70 -4.50 -31.60 23.68
N GLN A 71 -5.15 -32.77 23.73
CA GLN A 71 -6.56 -32.98 23.39
C GLN A 71 -7.47 -32.93 24.62
N ALA A 72 -6.92 -32.91 25.84
CA ALA A 72 -7.65 -33.09 27.10
C ALA A 72 -8.58 -31.92 27.49
N GLY A 73 -8.91 -31.03 26.56
CA GLY A 73 -9.92 -30.00 26.75
C GLY A 73 -10.81 -29.76 25.53
N HIS A 74 -10.42 -30.26 24.35
CA HIS A 74 -11.15 -30.04 23.12
C HIS A 74 -11.10 -31.26 22.22
N THR A 75 -12.24 -31.63 21.66
CA THR A 75 -12.29 -32.68 20.63
C THR A 75 -11.53 -32.21 19.37
N PRO A 76 -11.00 -33.12 18.54
CA PRO A 76 -10.36 -32.74 17.28
C PRO A 76 -11.27 -31.89 16.37
N GLU A 77 -12.58 -32.14 16.43
CA GLU A 77 -13.62 -31.39 15.73
C GLU A 77 -13.76 -29.96 16.26
N GLU A 78 -13.73 -29.77 17.59
CA GLU A 78 -13.73 -28.44 18.21
C GLU A 78 -12.48 -27.63 17.87
N VAL A 79 -11.31 -28.27 17.84
CA VAL A 79 -10.06 -27.59 17.44
C VAL A 79 -10.13 -27.13 15.98
N GLN A 80 -10.76 -27.92 15.12
CA GLN A 80 -10.96 -27.57 13.72
C GLN A 80 -11.95 -26.40 13.58
N ALA A 81 -13.09 -26.46 14.27
CA ALA A 81 -14.10 -25.40 14.28
C ALA A 81 -13.53 -24.07 14.81
N LEU A 82 -12.75 -24.09 15.89
CA LEU A 82 -12.10 -22.90 16.46
C LEU A 82 -11.07 -22.30 15.50
N ARG A 83 -10.38 -23.11 14.70
CA ARG A 83 -9.44 -22.61 13.67
C ARG A 83 -10.18 -21.92 12.54
N GLU A 84 -11.26 -22.54 12.05
CA GLU A 84 -12.10 -21.98 11.01
C GLU A 84 -12.74 -20.65 11.44
N GLU A 85 -13.21 -20.57 12.69
CA GLU A 85 -13.75 -19.33 13.26
C GLU A 85 -12.69 -18.23 13.39
N LEU A 86 -11.48 -18.57 13.84
CA LEU A 86 -10.37 -17.61 13.90
C LEU A 86 -9.94 -17.12 12.52
N GLU A 87 -9.95 -17.98 11.49
CA GLU A 87 -9.65 -17.59 10.11
C GLU A 87 -10.76 -16.71 9.52
N ALA A 88 -12.02 -17.02 9.79
CA ALA A 88 -13.16 -16.19 9.39
C ALA A 88 -13.09 -14.80 10.05
N LEU A 89 -12.81 -14.72 11.35
CA LEU A 89 -12.65 -13.45 12.06
C LEU A 89 -11.44 -12.65 11.55
N ARG A 90 -10.31 -13.30 11.30
CA ARG A 90 -9.12 -12.63 10.74
C ARG A 90 -9.38 -12.10 9.33
N SER A 91 -10.01 -12.86 8.46
CA SER A 91 -10.35 -12.41 7.11
C SER A 91 -11.36 -11.26 7.12
N ALA A 92 -12.37 -11.33 7.99
CA ALA A 92 -13.32 -10.24 8.20
C ALA A 92 -12.63 -8.97 8.73
N GLN A 93 -11.82 -9.08 9.78
CA GLN A 93 -11.08 -7.95 10.35
C GLN A 93 -10.04 -7.37 9.38
N LEU A 94 -9.33 -8.20 8.62
CA LEU A 94 -8.42 -7.73 7.58
C LEU A 94 -9.19 -6.90 6.56
N SER A 95 -10.31 -7.41 6.05
CA SER A 95 -11.13 -6.68 5.08
C SER A 95 -11.72 -5.38 5.63
N GLU A 96 -12.07 -5.33 6.91
CA GLU A 96 -12.55 -4.13 7.59
C GLU A 96 -11.42 -3.12 7.80
N SER A 97 -10.25 -3.59 8.23
CA SER A 97 -9.05 -2.77 8.44
C SER A 97 -8.51 -2.19 7.12
N GLU A 98 -8.56 -2.95 6.03
CA GLU A 98 -8.19 -2.50 4.69
C GLU A 98 -9.16 -1.44 4.18
N ARG A 99 -10.47 -1.63 4.38
CA ARG A 99 -11.47 -0.62 4.04
C ARG A 99 -11.30 0.65 4.88
N ALA A 100 -11.13 0.51 6.19
CA ALA A 100 -10.88 1.63 7.09
C ALA A 100 -9.60 2.39 6.72
N HIS A 101 -8.55 1.68 6.31
CA HIS A 101 -7.32 2.32 5.83
C HIS A 101 -7.54 3.07 4.52
N ALA A 102 -8.25 2.47 3.55
CA ALA A 102 -8.59 3.12 2.29
C ALA A 102 -9.43 4.39 2.51
N ASP A 103 -10.44 4.31 3.37
CA ASP A 103 -11.31 5.44 3.73
C ASP A 103 -10.52 6.54 4.46
N ALA A 104 -9.60 6.17 5.36
CA ALA A 104 -8.73 7.13 6.05
C ALA A 104 -7.77 7.84 5.08
N VAL A 105 -7.18 7.10 4.13
CA VAL A 105 -6.31 7.66 3.09
C VAL A 105 -7.10 8.61 2.18
N GLU A 106 -8.31 8.25 1.76
CA GLU A 106 -9.12 9.13 0.92
C GLU A 106 -9.57 10.38 1.68
N THR A 107 -10.01 10.23 2.93
CA THR A 107 -10.34 11.37 3.80
C THR A 107 -9.15 12.31 3.96
N ALA A 108 -7.94 11.76 4.20
CA ALA A 108 -6.73 12.56 4.32
C ALA A 108 -6.36 13.27 3.00
N ARG A 109 -6.60 12.64 1.84
CA ARG A 109 -6.39 13.26 0.53
C ARG A 109 -7.34 14.43 0.28
N ILE A 110 -8.62 14.26 0.60
CA ILE A 110 -9.62 15.32 0.46
C ILE A 110 -9.26 16.49 1.38
N ALA A 111 -9.00 16.21 2.66
CA ALA A 111 -8.58 17.23 3.62
C ALA A 111 -7.31 17.96 3.17
N GLY A 112 -6.31 17.24 2.66
CA GLY A 112 -5.09 17.84 2.13
C GLY A 112 -5.30 18.72 0.90
N ARG A 113 -6.23 18.34 -0.01
CA ARG A 113 -6.61 19.18 -1.16
C ARG A 113 -7.33 20.44 -0.71
N ASP A 114 -8.25 20.33 0.25
CA ASP A 114 -9.01 21.47 0.77
C ASP A 114 -8.10 22.44 1.53
N GLU A 115 -7.17 21.93 2.32
CA GLU A 115 -6.16 22.74 3.00
C GLU A 115 -5.24 23.44 2.00
N ALA A 116 -4.72 22.71 1.00
CA ALA A 116 -3.90 23.30 -0.05
C ALA A 116 -4.67 24.39 -0.82
N ARG A 117 -5.95 24.15 -1.11
CA ARG A 117 -6.82 25.14 -1.74
C ARG A 117 -7.01 26.36 -0.86
N ALA A 118 -7.29 26.19 0.43
CA ALA A 118 -7.47 27.29 1.37
C ALA A 118 -6.20 28.16 1.50
N GLN A 119 -5.02 27.54 1.49
CA GLN A 119 -3.74 28.26 1.57
C GLN A 119 -3.37 28.97 0.27
N LEU A 120 -3.59 28.32 -0.88
CA LEU A 120 -3.14 28.83 -2.18
C LEU A 120 -4.16 29.76 -2.85
N MET A 121 -5.46 29.62 -2.56
CA MET A 121 -6.50 30.42 -3.21
C MET A 121 -6.28 31.93 -3.03
N PRO A 122 -5.97 32.47 -1.84
CA PRO A 122 -5.73 33.91 -1.68
C PRO A 122 -4.55 34.40 -2.54
N LEU A 123 -3.47 33.62 -2.62
CA LEU A 123 -2.28 33.95 -3.41
C LEU A 123 -2.60 33.98 -4.92
N VAL A 124 -3.36 33.01 -5.39
CA VAL A 124 -3.80 32.94 -6.79
C VAL A 124 -4.72 34.10 -7.14
N GLN A 125 -5.67 34.42 -6.25
CA GLN A 125 -6.59 35.54 -6.44
C GLN A 125 -5.83 36.88 -6.47
N GLU A 126 -4.87 37.09 -5.57
CA GLU A 126 -4.03 38.30 -5.60
C GLU A 126 -3.21 38.40 -6.90
N ALA A 127 -2.62 37.29 -7.36
CA ALA A 127 -1.87 37.26 -8.61
C ALA A 127 -2.74 37.58 -9.83
N GLN A 128 -3.96 37.01 -9.91
CA GLN A 128 -4.93 37.30 -10.95
C GLN A 128 -5.36 38.77 -10.93
N LEU A 129 -5.71 39.28 -9.74
CA LEU A 129 -6.09 40.67 -9.52
C LEU A 129 -4.98 41.62 -9.98
N ARG A 130 -3.73 41.37 -9.57
CA ARG A 130 -2.56 42.16 -10.00
C ARG A 130 -2.38 42.10 -11.51
N GLY A 131 -2.58 40.93 -12.12
CA GLY A 131 -2.52 40.73 -13.58
C GLY A 131 -3.53 41.61 -14.33
N TYR A 132 -4.80 41.58 -13.95
CA TYR A 132 -5.84 42.39 -14.58
C TYR A 132 -5.64 43.89 -14.32
N ALA A 133 -5.33 44.27 -13.08
CA ALA A 133 -5.12 45.66 -12.70
C ALA A 133 -3.90 46.30 -13.39
N SER A 134 -2.86 45.51 -13.69
CA SER A 134 -1.65 45.99 -14.39
C SER A 134 -1.92 46.59 -15.79
N THR A 135 -3.09 46.28 -16.37
CA THR A 135 -3.52 46.82 -17.66
C THR A 135 -3.99 48.29 -17.57
N VAL A 136 -4.35 48.76 -16.38
CA VAL A 136 -4.89 50.12 -16.14
C VAL A 136 -3.96 50.95 -15.25
N ILE A 137 -3.31 50.33 -14.27
CA ILE A 137 -2.41 51.00 -13.32
C ILE A 137 -1.11 50.21 -13.17
N LYS A 138 0.03 50.89 -12.96
CA LYS A 138 1.36 50.26 -12.91
C LYS A 138 2.19 50.71 -11.71
N GLY A 139 3.24 49.95 -11.40
CA GLY A 139 4.25 50.27 -10.38
C GLY A 139 3.65 50.50 -8.99
N ALA A 140 4.15 51.50 -8.26
CA ALA A 140 3.73 51.78 -6.89
C ALA A 140 2.22 52.02 -6.73
N ARG A 141 1.52 52.49 -7.78
CA ARG A 141 0.06 52.66 -7.75
C ARG A 141 -0.66 51.32 -7.73
N LEU A 142 -0.17 50.35 -8.50
CA LEU A 142 -0.71 48.98 -8.52
C LEU A 142 -0.52 48.32 -7.16
N ASP A 143 0.69 48.39 -6.59
CA ASP A 143 0.98 47.77 -5.30
C ASP A 143 0.17 48.41 -4.15
N GLY A 144 0.05 49.73 -4.15
CA GLY A 144 -0.77 50.45 -3.17
C GLY A 144 -2.26 50.10 -3.29
N TRP A 145 -2.78 49.92 -4.51
CA TRP A 145 -4.19 49.54 -4.71
C TRP A 145 -4.44 48.10 -4.28
N VAL A 146 -3.63 47.14 -4.74
CA VAL A 146 -3.77 45.71 -4.38
C VAL A 146 -3.72 45.50 -2.86
N ALA A 147 -2.88 46.25 -2.14
CA ALA A 147 -2.77 46.15 -0.68
C ALA A 147 -4.03 46.62 0.09
N THR A 148 -4.93 47.37 -0.55
CA THR A 148 -6.11 47.98 0.11
C THR A 148 -7.43 47.35 -0.33
N VAL A 149 -7.43 46.59 -1.43
CA VAL A 149 -8.67 46.14 -2.04
C VAL A 149 -9.20 44.87 -1.39
N ASN A 150 -10.53 44.79 -1.23
CA ASN A 150 -11.18 43.53 -0.90
C ASN A 150 -11.33 42.66 -2.16
N VAL A 151 -10.45 41.68 -2.33
CA VAL A 151 -10.41 40.78 -3.50
C VAL A 151 -11.73 40.05 -3.71
N THR A 152 -12.43 39.67 -2.63
CA THR A 152 -13.71 38.93 -2.71
C THR A 152 -14.82 39.69 -3.44
N ALA A 153 -14.79 41.03 -3.43
CA ALA A 153 -15.77 41.85 -4.15
C ALA A 153 -15.64 41.72 -5.67
N PHE A 154 -14.48 41.25 -6.15
CA PHE A 154 -14.15 41.04 -7.56
C PHE A 154 -14.15 39.56 -7.94
N CYS A 155 -14.47 38.66 -7.03
CA CYS A 155 -14.56 37.23 -7.34
C CYS A 155 -15.90 36.88 -8.00
N ALA A 156 -15.87 35.95 -8.95
CA ALA A 156 -17.04 35.26 -9.48
C ALA A 156 -17.48 34.12 -8.53
N GLU A 157 -18.58 33.45 -8.87
CA GLU A 157 -19.15 32.36 -8.07
C GLU A 157 -18.21 31.15 -7.91
N ASP A 158 -17.27 30.96 -8.83
CA ASP A 158 -16.26 29.91 -8.81
C ASP A 158 -15.02 30.26 -7.96
N GLY A 159 -14.97 31.47 -7.41
CA GLY A 159 -13.86 32.00 -6.63
C GLY A 159 -12.70 32.56 -7.47
N SER A 160 -12.80 32.58 -8.80
CA SER A 160 -11.84 33.25 -9.69
C SER A 160 -12.08 34.76 -9.70
N VAL A 161 -11.04 35.56 -10.00
CA VAL A 161 -11.19 37.03 -10.10
C VAL A 161 -11.77 37.41 -11.46
N ASP A 162 -12.88 38.14 -11.46
CA ASP A 162 -13.48 38.72 -12.65
C ASP A 162 -12.67 39.94 -13.13
N GLY A 163 -11.83 39.70 -14.13
CA GLY A 163 -10.98 40.73 -14.73
C GLY A 163 -11.75 41.89 -15.37
N ALA A 164 -12.95 41.66 -15.90
CA ALA A 164 -13.74 42.72 -16.51
C ALA A 164 -14.22 43.71 -15.43
N LYS A 165 -14.71 43.18 -14.30
CA LYS A 165 -15.14 43.99 -13.16
C LYS A 165 -13.99 44.77 -12.54
N VAL A 166 -12.80 44.17 -12.44
CA VAL A 166 -11.58 44.84 -11.96
C VAL A 166 -11.20 46.01 -12.86
N VAL A 167 -11.15 45.78 -14.18
CA VAL A 167 -10.76 46.79 -15.16
C VAL A 167 -11.78 47.93 -15.22
N GLU A 168 -13.08 47.61 -15.21
CA GLU A 168 -14.16 48.60 -15.21
C GLU A 168 -14.10 49.51 -13.96
N HIS A 169 -13.91 48.90 -12.78
CA HIS A 169 -13.77 49.65 -11.53
C HIS A 169 -12.57 50.60 -11.57
N LEU A 170 -11.41 50.11 -12.03
CA LEU A 170 -10.20 50.92 -12.13
C LEU A 170 -10.33 52.04 -13.17
N ARG A 171 -10.94 51.79 -14.33
CA ARG A 171 -11.18 52.80 -15.36
C ARG A 171 -12.14 53.89 -14.89
N THR A 172 -13.15 53.53 -14.09
CA THR A 172 -14.07 54.51 -13.49
C THR A 172 -13.33 55.43 -12.52
N GLN A 173 -12.36 54.91 -11.77
CA GLN A 173 -11.67 55.65 -10.72
C GLN A 173 -10.45 56.44 -11.21
N TYR A 174 -9.73 55.92 -12.21
CA TYR A 174 -8.48 56.51 -12.72
C TYR A 174 -8.57 57.03 -14.15
N GLY A 175 -9.71 56.84 -14.83
CA GLY A 175 -9.91 57.17 -16.24
C GLY A 175 -9.33 56.12 -17.19
N GLU A 176 -9.64 56.25 -18.49
CA GLU A 176 -8.89 55.54 -19.52
C GLU A 176 -7.53 56.20 -19.67
N GLU A 177 -6.47 55.48 -19.27
CA GLU A 177 -5.13 55.88 -19.64
C GLU A 177 -5.05 55.76 -21.17
N PRO A 178 -4.75 56.85 -21.91
CA PRO A 178 -4.67 56.78 -23.36
C PRO A 178 -3.64 55.72 -23.72
N ALA A 179 -4.00 54.82 -24.63
CA ALA A 179 -3.10 53.78 -25.13
C ALA A 179 -1.79 54.45 -25.54
N THR A 180 -0.76 54.35 -24.71
CA THR A 180 0.54 54.91 -25.03
C THR A 180 1.02 54.18 -26.27
N PRO A 181 1.29 54.86 -27.40
CA PRO A 181 1.83 54.21 -28.57
C PRO A 181 3.13 53.51 -28.15
N SER A 182 3.18 52.19 -28.34
CA SER A 182 4.35 51.38 -28.02
C SER A 182 5.59 52.05 -28.61
N THR A 183 6.46 52.55 -27.73
CA THR A 183 7.72 53.24 -28.08
C THR A 183 8.87 52.24 -28.30
N TYR A 184 8.57 50.94 -28.39
CA TYR A 184 9.58 49.93 -28.69
C TYR A 184 9.80 49.81 -30.20
N PRO A 185 11.04 49.92 -30.69
CA PRO A 185 11.34 49.62 -32.08
C PRO A 185 11.01 48.15 -32.39
N ASN A 186 10.18 47.95 -33.40
CA ASN A 186 9.81 46.63 -33.91
C ASN A 186 11.04 45.99 -34.57
N PHE A 187 11.59 44.94 -33.97
CA PHE A 187 12.72 44.16 -34.52
C PHE A 187 12.30 43.09 -35.55
N GLY A 188 11.10 43.22 -36.15
CA GLY A 188 10.74 42.51 -37.37
C GLY A 188 10.42 41.03 -37.22
N GLN A 189 10.11 40.56 -36.01
CA GLN A 189 9.84 39.15 -35.74
C GLN A 189 8.49 38.95 -35.03
N GLY A 190 7.42 39.41 -35.66
CA GLY A 190 6.06 39.20 -35.17
C GLY A 190 5.09 40.18 -35.80
N SER A 191 4.11 39.65 -36.53
CA SER A 191 3.01 40.34 -37.21
C SER A 191 2.54 41.61 -36.49
N SER A 192 2.97 42.78 -36.97
CA SER A 192 2.27 44.02 -36.73
C SER A 192 0.96 43.98 -37.53
N GLY A 193 -0.12 44.40 -36.88
CA GLY A 193 -1.50 44.24 -37.32
C GLY A 193 -1.78 44.56 -38.79
N ALA A 194 -2.96 44.09 -39.22
CA ALA A 194 -3.55 44.32 -40.52
C ALA A 194 -3.44 45.79 -40.97
N HIS A 195 -2.33 46.12 -41.61
CA HIS A 195 -2.30 47.14 -42.62
C HIS A 195 -2.93 46.50 -43.86
N PRO A 196 -3.88 47.15 -44.54
CA PRO A 196 -4.26 46.72 -45.88
C PRO A 196 -3.01 46.91 -46.74
N GLU A 197 -2.20 45.86 -46.86
CA GLU A 197 -1.12 45.86 -47.82
C GLU A 197 -1.77 46.15 -49.17
N LYS A 198 -1.36 47.26 -49.78
CA LYS A 198 -1.64 47.51 -51.19
C LYS A 198 -1.05 46.33 -51.93
N SER A 199 -1.91 45.39 -52.29
CA SER A 199 -1.55 44.22 -53.05
C SER A 199 -1.01 44.73 -54.38
N THR A 200 0.31 44.63 -54.56
CA THR A 200 0.99 44.96 -55.83
C THR A 200 0.38 44.16 -56.99
N LYS A 201 -0.23 43.00 -56.68
CA LYS A 201 -1.00 42.18 -57.62
C LYS A 201 -2.33 42.82 -58.00
N SER A 202 -3.08 43.43 -57.07
CA SER A 202 -4.32 44.14 -57.40
C SER A 202 -4.05 45.45 -58.14
N ASP A 203 -3.01 46.18 -57.74
CA ASP A 203 -2.61 47.42 -58.40
C ASP A 203 -2.04 47.13 -59.81
N GLY A 204 -1.26 46.06 -59.97
CA GLY A 204 -0.77 45.61 -61.27
C GLY A 204 -1.87 45.12 -62.21
N LEU A 205 -2.89 44.42 -61.69
CA LEU A 205 -4.07 44.02 -62.47
C LEU A 205 -4.94 45.23 -62.86
N ALA A 206 -5.09 46.20 -61.96
CA ALA A 206 -5.82 47.44 -62.24
C ALA A 206 -5.12 48.28 -63.33
N GLU A 207 -3.80 48.39 -63.27
CA GLU A 207 -3.00 49.11 -64.25
C GLU A 207 -2.94 48.39 -65.61
N ALA A 208 -2.84 47.05 -65.61
CA ALA A 208 -2.94 46.24 -66.83
C ALA A 208 -4.31 46.40 -67.49
N ARG A 209 -5.41 46.35 -66.72
CA ARG A 209 -6.76 46.58 -67.24
C ARG A 209 -6.88 47.95 -67.90
N ARG A 210 -6.38 49.02 -67.27
CA ARG A 210 -6.38 50.37 -67.88
C ARG A 210 -5.57 50.45 -69.18
N ARG A 211 -4.46 49.73 -69.29
CA ARG A 211 -3.65 49.68 -70.51
C ARG A 211 -4.31 48.89 -71.63
N PHE A 212 -4.93 47.75 -71.32
CA PHE A 212 -5.57 46.89 -72.31
C PHE A 212 -6.97 47.34 -72.72
N THR A 213 -7.65 48.19 -71.93
CA THR A 213 -8.92 48.83 -72.35
C THR A 213 -8.72 50.13 -73.14
N LYS A 214 -7.52 50.72 -73.13
CA LYS A 214 -7.20 51.92 -73.93
C LYS A 214 -6.67 51.58 -75.34
N ALA A 215 -6.51 50.28 -75.65
CA ALA A 215 -6.01 49.77 -76.92
C ALA A 215 -7.13 49.12 -77.78
N ALA A 216 -8.37 49.60 -77.67
CA ALA A 216 -9.49 49.29 -78.55
C ALA A 216 -10.06 50.60 -79.12
#